data_AF-A0A959WK26-F1
#
_entry.id   AF-A0A959WK26-F1
#
_cell.length_a   1.000
_cell.length_b   1.000
_cell.length_c   1.000
_cell.angle_alpha   90.00
_cell.angle_beta   90.00
_cell.angle_gamma   90.00
#
_symmetry.space_group_name_H-M   'P 1'
#
loop_
_entity.id
_entity.type
_entity.pdbx_description
1 polymer ?
#
loop_
_entity_poly.entity_id
_entity_poly.type
_entity_poly.pdbx_seq_one_letter_code
_entity_poly.pdbx_strand_id
1 'polypeptide(L)' 'VGIELTPAHMAALEFMRSDREETGSTPTLRRMNSAGGFDVKELFTLFPGKPAKKMAWLAGLPKPVGCV' A
#
# COMPACT_ATOMS: atom_id res chain seq x y z
N VAL A 1 -9.02 12.69 4.93
CA VAL A 1 -8.43 12.11 3.71
C VAL A 1 -9.47 12.27 2.61
N GLY A 2 -9.25 13.18 1.65
CA GLY A 2 -10.18 13.43 0.55
C GLY A 2 -9.83 12.57 -0.67
N ILE A 3 -9.86 11.24 -0.50
CA ILE A 3 -9.56 10.27 -1.56
C ILE A 3 -10.77 9.35 -1.67
N GLU A 4 -11.31 9.17 -2.87
CA GLU A 4 -12.33 8.16 -3.12
C GLU A 4 -11.69 6.77 -3.11
N LEU A 5 -12.16 5.92 -2.20
CA LEU A 5 -11.76 4.52 -2.12
C LEU A 5 -12.44 3.74 -3.25
N THR A 6 -11.80 3.72 -4.42
CA THR A 6 -12.22 2.86 -5.53
C THR A 6 -11.82 1.40 -5.27
N PRO A 7 -12.34 0.42 -6.03
CA PRO A 7 -11.95 -0.99 -5.91
C PRO A 7 -10.43 -1.21 -6.05
N ALA A 8 -9.74 -0.41 -6.87
CA ALA A 8 -8.29 -0.47 -7.00
C ALA A 8 -7.55 -0.08 -5.71
N HIS A 9 -8.07 0.90 -4.96
CA HIS A 9 -7.54 1.23 -3.64
C HIS A 9 -7.74 0.08 -2.67
N MET A 10 -8.93 -0.53 -2.67
CA MET A 10 -9.24 -1.66 -1.80
C MET A 10 -8.35 -2.87 -2.09
N ALA A 11 -8.13 -3.21 -3.35
CA ALA A 11 -7.24 -4.29 -3.75
C ALA A 11 -5.81 -4.09 -3.22
N ALA A 12 -5.27 -2.88 -3.31
CA ALA A 12 -3.96 -2.56 -2.73
C ALA A 12 -3.95 -2.72 -1.20
N LEU A 13 -5.00 -2.26 -0.51
CA LEU A 13 -5.10 -2.35 0.96
C LEU A 13 -5.27 -3.79 1.44
N GLU A 14 -6.06 -4.60 0.74
CA GLU A 14 -6.25 -6.03 1.02
C GLU A 14 -4.93 -6.80 0.86
N PHE A 15 -4.21 -6.55 -0.24
CA PHE A 15 -2.89 -7.12 -0.45
C PHE A 15 -1.91 -6.72 0.67
N MET A 16 -1.95 -5.46 1.13
CA MET A 16 -1.08 -5.04 2.23
C MET A 16 -1.36 -5.81 3.53
N ARG A 17 -2.63 -6.16 3.78
CA ARG A 17 -3.02 -6.94 4.97
C ARG A 17 -2.58 -8.39 4.85
N SER A 18 -2.83 -9.04 3.72
CA SER A 18 -2.41 -10.42 3.49
C SER A 18 -0.90 -10.58 3.50
N ASP A 19 -0.17 -9.68 2.83
CA ASP A 19 1.29 -9.74 2.78
C ASP A 19 1.93 -9.48 4.16
N ARG A 20 1.29 -8.68 5.01
CA ARG A 20 1.71 -8.54 6.40
C ARG A 20 1.52 -9.85 7.18
N GLU A 21 0.43 -10.57 6.96
CA GLU A 21 0.23 -11.86 7.64
C GLU A 21 1.33 -12.87 7.27
N GLU A 22 1.79 -12.83 6.03
CA GLU A 22 2.88 -13.70 5.56
C GLU A 22 4.28 -13.25 6.02
N THR A 23 4.50 -11.95 6.16
CA THR A 23 5.85 -11.38 6.40
C THR A 23 6.08 -10.84 7.80
N GLY A 24 5.00 -10.61 8.55
CA GLY A 24 5.00 -9.89 9.82
C GLY A 24 5.23 -8.38 9.70
N SER A 25 5.44 -7.82 8.50
CA SER A 25 5.83 -6.43 8.30
C SER A 25 4.94 -5.71 7.29
N THR A 26 4.94 -4.37 7.32
CA THR A 26 4.15 -3.59 6.34
C THR A 26 4.88 -3.57 4.99
N PRO A 27 4.23 -3.99 3.89
CA PRO A 27 4.87 -4.01 2.58
C PRO A 27 5.32 -2.63 2.13
N THR A 28 6.47 -2.60 1.45
CA THR A 28 6.99 -1.42 0.77
C THR A 28 6.42 -1.32 -0.65
N LEU A 29 6.54 -0.16 -1.30
CA LEU A 29 6.12 0.03 -2.70
C LEU A 29 6.76 -0.99 -3.65
N ARG A 30 8.02 -1.37 -3.38
CA ARG A 30 8.72 -2.40 -4.15
C ARG A 30 8.03 -3.75 -4.04
N ARG A 31 7.56 -4.10 -2.84
CA ARG A 31 6.86 -5.36 -2.58
C ARG A 31 5.45 -5.37 -3.18
N MET A 32 4.75 -4.24 -3.12
CA MET A 32 3.48 -4.05 -3.85
C MET A 32 3.63 -4.32 -5.35
N ASN A 33 4.76 -3.90 -5.95
CA ASN A 33 5.06 -4.18 -7.35
C ASN A 33 5.47 -5.64 -7.57
N SER A 34 6.47 -6.14 -6.84
CA SER A 34 7.04 -7.47 -7.11
C SER A 34 6.12 -8.64 -6.72
N ALA A 35 5.36 -8.50 -5.63
CA ALA A 35 4.50 -9.56 -5.10
C ALA A 35 3.02 -9.27 -5.37
N GLY A 36 2.60 -8.01 -5.29
CA GLY A 36 1.21 -7.62 -5.55
C GLY A 36 0.90 -7.33 -7.01
N GLY A 37 1.91 -7.22 -7.88
CA GLY A 37 1.73 -6.89 -9.30
C GLY A 37 1.22 -5.47 -9.54
N PHE A 38 1.21 -4.60 -8.53
CA PHE A 38 0.73 -3.23 -8.65
C PHE A 38 1.81 -2.33 -9.24
N ASP A 39 1.48 -1.56 -10.28
CA ASP A 39 2.42 -0.57 -10.80
C ASP A 39 2.60 0.57 -9.78
N VAL A 40 3.86 0.93 -9.51
CA VAL A 40 4.21 2.04 -8.64
C VAL A 40 3.57 3.34 -9.16
N LYS A 41 3.53 3.55 -10.48
CA LYS A 41 2.90 4.74 -11.09
C LYS A 41 1.39 4.79 -10.80
N GLU A 42 0.72 3.65 -10.87
CA GLU A 42 -0.70 3.54 -10.56
C GLU A 42 -0.95 3.83 -9.08
N LEU A 43 -0.14 3.27 -8.18
CA LEU A 43 -0.21 3.55 -6.75
C LEU A 43 0.00 5.04 -6.42
N PHE A 44 0.87 5.75 -7.16
CA PHE A 44 1.02 7.21 -7.02
C PHE A 44 -0.20 7.99 -7.54
N THR A 45 -0.88 7.48 -8.57
CA THR A 45 -2.11 8.06 -9.10
C THR A 45 -3.28 7.87 -8.13
N LEU A 46 -3.42 6.66 -7.59
CA LEU A 46 -4.44 6.30 -6.60
C LEU A 46 -4.20 7.05 -5.28
N PHE A 47 -2.96 7.02 -4.77
CA PHE A 47 -2.61 7.65 -3.50
C PHE A 47 -1.61 8.81 -3.71
N PRO A 48 -2.09 10.00 -4.13
CA PRO A 48 -1.21 11.12 -4.45
C PRO A 48 -0.39 11.61 -3.24
N GLY A 49 0.86 11.98 -3.49
CA GLY A 49 1.80 12.49 -2.49
C GLY A 49 2.61 11.39 -1.79
N LYS A 50 2.06 10.79 -0.72
CA LYS A 50 2.76 9.78 0.09
C LYS A 50 2.01 8.44 0.09
N PRO A 51 2.08 7.66 -1.01
CA PRO A 51 1.29 6.45 -1.17
C PRO A 51 1.56 5.44 -0.05
N ALA A 52 2.83 5.12 0.21
CA ALA A 52 3.20 4.15 1.26
C ALA A 52 2.63 4.50 2.65
N LYS A 53 2.70 5.78 3.05
CA LYS A 53 2.17 6.23 4.35
C LYS A 53 0.65 6.21 4.38
N LYS A 54 -0.02 6.66 3.31
CA LYS A 54 -1.48 6.68 3.22
C LYS A 54 -2.06 5.27 3.19
N MET A 55 -1.47 4.38 2.39
CA MET A 55 -1.91 2.99 2.30
C MET A 55 -1.71 2.27 3.64
N ALA A 56 -0.54 2.42 4.29
CA ALA A 56 -0.33 1.84 5.61
C ALA A 56 -1.35 2.36 6.65
N TRP A 57 -1.63 3.66 6.65
CA TRP A 57 -2.62 4.25 7.54
C TRP A 57 -4.04 3.74 7.27
N LEU A 58 -4.45 3.65 6.00
CA LEU A 58 -5.76 3.13 5.59
C LEU A 58 -5.89 1.61 5.84
N ALA A 59 -4.80 0.86 5.68
CA ALA A 59 -4.76 -0.57 5.91
C ALA A 59 -4.78 -0.93 7.41
N GLY A 60 -4.56 0.05 8.30
CA GLY A 60 -4.43 -0.15 9.75
C GLY A 60 -3.08 -0.73 10.15
N LEU A 61 -2.04 -0.50 9.33
CA LEU A 61 -0.72 -1.08 9.47
C LEU A 61 0.28 -0.08 10.06
N PRO A 62 1.30 -0.57 10.81
CA PRO A 62 2.37 0.28 11.29
C PRO A 62 3.14 0.92 10.12
N LYS A 63 3.91 1.97 10.42
CA LYS A 63 4.71 2.65 9.40
C LYS A 63 5.65 1.64 8.73
N PRO A 64 5.68 1.55 7.39
CA PRO A 64 6.60 0.66 6.69
C PRO A 64 8.05 1.03 7.03
N VAL A 65 8.80 0.03 7.47
CA VAL A 65 10.21 0.14 7.81
C VAL A 65 10.98 0.29 6.49
N GLY A 66 11.80 1.34 6.36
CA GLY A 66 12.60 1.57 5.14
C GLY A 66 12.02 2.59 4.15
N CYS A 67 10.96 3.33 4.50
CA CYS A 67 10.59 4.54 3.76
C CYS A 67 11.57 5.66 4.14
N VAL A 68 12.70 5.75 3.40
CA VAL A 68 13.63 6.89 3.41
C VAL A 68 13.00 8.06 2.66
#